data_AF-E4TK09-F1
#
_entry.id   AF-E4TK09-F1
#
_cell.length_a   1.000
_cell.length_b   1.000
_cell.length_c   1.000
_cell.angle_alpha   90.00
_cell.angle_beta   90.00
_cell.angle_gamma   90.00
#
_symmetry.space_group_name_H-M   'P 1'
#
loop_
_entity.id
_entity.type
_entity.pdbx_description
1 polymer ?
#
loop_
_entity_poly.entity_id
_entity_poly.type
_entity_poly.pdbx_seq_one_letter_code
_entity_poly.pdbx_strand_id
1 'polypeptide(L)'
;MERMFEKMIQNFNNIELNATYYLNVDDRIKKTIVTKDGKLTITDGKPENADCVIKVTEKLLKKVWEENYSPGLMDIATGSLKTNNPDLLGKLFKSLNRG
;
A
#
# COMPACT_ATOMS: atom_id res chain seq x y z
N MET A 1 0.23 11.39 -7.30
CA MET A 1 -0.60 10.47 -6.50
C MET A 1 -1.51 9.61 -7.37
N GLU A 2 -2.41 10.18 -8.18
CA GLU A 2 -3.29 9.36 -9.05
C GLU A 2 -2.53 8.46 -10.03
N ARG A 3 -1.54 9.00 -10.75
CA ARG A 3 -0.63 8.21 -11.62
C ARG A 3 0.09 7.07 -10.90
N MET A 4 0.37 7.23 -9.61
CA MET A 4 0.99 6.16 -8.81
C MET A 4 -0.02 5.02 -8.61
N PHE A 5 -1.27 5.35 -8.25
CA PHE A 5 -2.34 4.37 -8.09
C PHE A 5 -2.69 3.65 -9.40
N GLU A 6 -2.72 4.36 -10.52
CA GLU A 6 -2.90 3.76 -11.85
C GLU A 6 -1.81 2.73 -12.16
N LYS A 7 -0.54 3.10 -11.91
CA LYS A 7 0.58 2.17 -12.09
C LYS A 7 0.52 0.99 -11.11
N MET A 8 0.07 1.19 -9.87
CA MET A 8 -0.14 0.08 -8.92
C MET A 8 -1.14 -0.94 -9.46
N ILE A 9 -2.25 -0.47 -10.05
CA ILE A 9 -3.26 -1.33 -10.67
C ILE A 9 -2.66 -2.08 -11.87
N GLN A 10 -1.92 -1.39 -12.73
CA GLN A 10 -1.33 -1.97 -13.95
C GLN A 10 -0.22 -2.99 -13.65
N ASN A 11 0.59 -2.75 -12.62
CA ASN A 11 1.78 -3.55 -12.31
C ASN A 11 1.52 -4.65 -11.28
N PHE A 12 0.29 -4.77 -10.77
CA PHE A 12 -0.05 -5.81 -9.81
C PHE A 12 -0.04 -7.18 -10.48
N ASN A 13 0.73 -8.12 -9.92
CA ASN A 13 0.96 -9.42 -10.55
C ASN A 13 0.91 -10.61 -9.59
N ASN A 14 0.00 -10.60 -8.61
CA ASN A 14 -0.13 -11.71 -7.66
C ASN A 14 -1.57 -12.24 -7.56
N ILE A 15 -1.79 -13.43 -8.11
CA ILE A 15 -3.10 -14.09 -8.14
C ILE A 15 -3.54 -14.67 -6.81
N GLU A 16 -2.60 -15.01 -5.93
CA GLU A 16 -2.87 -15.64 -4.64
C GLU A 16 -3.18 -14.62 -3.54
N LEU A 17 -2.83 -13.35 -3.76
CA LEU A 17 -3.03 -12.30 -2.77
C LEU A 17 -4.46 -11.78 -2.79
N ASN A 18 -5.28 -12.32 -1.88
CA ASN A 18 -6.64 -11.89 -1.64
C ASN A 18 -6.73 -11.17 -0.29
N ALA A 19 -6.82 -9.83 -0.30
CA ALA A 19 -6.84 -9.02 0.92
C ALA A 19 -7.40 -7.61 0.67
N THR A 20 -7.93 -7.01 1.74
CA THR A 20 -8.36 -5.60 1.78
C THR A 20 -7.38 -4.78 2.60
N TYR A 21 -6.87 -3.70 2.02
CA TYR A 21 -5.96 -2.77 2.65
C TYR A 21 -6.63 -1.41 2.83
N TYR A 22 -6.40 -0.79 3.98
CA TYR A 22 -6.75 0.61 4.21
C TYR A 22 -5.49 1.47 4.21
N LEU A 23 -5.28 2.24 3.15
CA LEU A 23 -4.18 3.18 3.04
C LEU A 23 -4.62 4.55 3.55
N ASN A 24 -3.85 5.08 4.51
CA ASN A 24 -3.98 6.42 5.02
C ASN A 24 -2.63 7.14 4.88
N VAL A 25 -2.62 8.22 4.10
CA VAL A 25 -1.46 9.09 3.89
C VAL A 25 -1.67 10.42 4.61
N ASP A 26 -0.85 10.67 5.64
CA ASP A 26 -0.88 11.88 6.48
C ASP A 26 -2.29 12.30 6.97
N ASP A 27 -3.18 11.34 7.22
CA ASP A 27 -4.59 11.55 7.59
C ASP A 27 -5.44 12.32 6.58
N ARG A 28 -4.88 12.63 5.40
CA ARG A 28 -5.51 13.40 4.30
C ARG A 28 -6.03 12.50 3.20
N ILE A 29 -5.23 11.52 2.78
CA ILE A 29 -5.57 10.67 1.64
C ILE A 29 -5.94 9.30 2.19
N LYS A 30 -7.19 8.91 1.97
CA LYS A 30 -7.76 7.66 2.46
C LYS A 30 -8.19 6.84 1.26
N LYS A 31 -7.54 5.71 1.06
CA LYS A 31 -7.85 4.79 -0.03
C LYS A 31 -8.08 3.39 0.52
N THR A 32 -9.03 2.71 -0.08
CA THR A 32 -9.22 1.27 0.07
C THR A 32 -8.56 0.60 -1.12
N ILE A 33 -7.71 -0.39 -0.87
CA ILE A 33 -7.08 -1.20 -1.90
C ILE A 33 -7.58 -2.63 -1.71
N VAL A 34 -8.16 -3.24 -2.73
CA VAL A 34 -8.59 -4.64 -2.69
C VAL A 34 -7.77 -5.41 -3.71
N THR A 35 -7.09 -6.44 -3.27
CA THR A 35 -6.48 -7.43 -4.15
C THR A 35 -7.36 -8.66 -4.14
N LYS A 36 -7.82 -9.10 -5.32
CA LYS A 36 -8.64 -10.31 -5.45
C LYS A 36 -8.49 -10.93 -6.84
N ASP A 37 -8.31 -12.25 -6.89
CA ASP A 37 -8.25 -13.03 -8.15
C ASP A 37 -7.26 -12.44 -9.17
N GLY A 38 -6.09 -12.01 -8.69
CA GLY A 38 -5.04 -11.39 -9.53
C GLY A 38 -5.31 -9.97 -10.00
N LYS A 39 -6.37 -9.32 -9.50
CA LYS A 39 -6.70 -7.93 -9.78
C LYS A 39 -6.49 -7.06 -8.55
N LEU A 40 -6.08 -5.83 -8.78
CA LEU A 40 -6.01 -4.79 -7.75
C LEU A 40 -6.99 -3.67 -8.11
N THR A 41 -7.84 -3.30 -7.16
CA THR A 41 -8.74 -2.14 -7.29
C THR A 41 -8.46 -1.15 -6.18
N ILE A 42 -8.66 0.14 -6.47
CA ILE A 42 -8.45 1.23 -5.52
C ILE A 42 -9.69 2.11 -5.53
N THR A 43 -10.26 2.36 -4.35
CA THR A 43 -11.39 3.27 -4.16
C THR A 43 -11.10 4.29 -3.07
N ASP A 44 -11.83 5.41 -3.09
CA ASP A 44 -11.74 6.44 -2.07
C ASP A 44 -12.41 6.01 -0.76
N GLY A 45 -11.80 6.41 0.35
CA GLY A 45 -12.34 6.23 1.69
C GLY A 45 -11.76 5.03 2.45
N LYS A 46 -12.37 4.78 3.61
CA LYS A 46 -12.03 3.70 4.54
C LYS A 46 -12.97 2.52 4.31
N PRO A 47 -12.47 1.27 4.28
CA PRO A 47 -13.34 0.10 4.16
C PRO A 47 -14.02 -0.20 5.50
N GLU A 48 -15.10 -1.00 5.44
CA GLU A 48 -15.74 -1.53 6.65
C GLU A 48 -14.78 -2.42 7.44
N ASN A 49 -14.08 -3.31 6.74
CA ASN A 49 -13.06 -4.20 7.30
C ASN A 49 -11.78 -4.11 6.46
N ALA A 50 -10.62 -4.10 7.13
CA ALA A 50 -9.31 -4.14 6.47
C ALA A 50 -8.45 -5.21 7.12
N ASP A 51 -7.89 -6.11 6.31
CA ASP A 51 -6.92 -7.11 6.73
C ASP A 51 -5.57 -6.45 7.08
N CYS A 52 -5.26 -5.35 6.40
CA CYS A 52 -4.06 -4.56 6.64
C CYS A 52 -4.35 -3.05 6.57
N VAL A 53 -4.10 -2.36 7.68
CA VAL A 53 -4.11 -0.90 7.78
C VAL A 53 -2.68 -0.43 7.55
N ILE A 54 -2.52 0.55 6.67
CA ILE A 54 -1.24 1.18 6.33
C ILE A 54 -1.39 2.67 6.59
N LYS A 55 -0.72 3.17 7.62
CA LYS A 55 -0.54 4.62 7.81
C LYS A 55 0.87 4.98 7.39
N VAL A 56 1.00 5.94 6.50
CA VAL A 56 2.29 6.32 5.93
C VAL A 56 2.35 7.82 5.72
N THR A 57 3.54 8.41 5.79
CA THR A 57 3.71 9.80 5.37
C THR A 57 3.77 9.91 3.86
N GLU A 58 3.31 11.03 3.30
CA GLU A 58 3.42 11.29 1.86
C GLU A 58 4.89 11.26 1.42
N LYS A 59 5.78 11.78 2.26
CA LYS A 59 7.23 11.76 2.03
C LYS A 59 7.74 10.33 1.86
N LEU A 60 7.43 9.43 2.81
CA LEU A 60 7.87 8.05 2.71
C LEU A 60 7.23 7.34 1.52
N LEU A 61 5.94 7.56 1.26
CA LEU A 61 5.26 6.95 0.12
C LEU A 61 5.87 7.36 -1.23
N LYS A 62 6.25 8.63 -1.39
CA LYS A 62 6.99 9.10 -2.57
C LYS A 62 8.34 8.42 -2.71
N LYS A 63 9.14 8.34 -1.64
CA LYS A 63 10.42 7.60 -1.67
C LYS A 63 10.26 6.16 -2.11
N VAL A 64 9.25 5.49 -1.54
CA VAL A 64 8.95 4.09 -1.85
C VAL A 64 8.62 3.90 -3.32
N TRP A 65 7.95 4.87 -3.94
CA TRP A 65 7.47 4.78 -5.31
C TRP A 65 8.46 5.30 -6.35
N GLU A 66 9.12 6.43 -6.07
CA GLU A 66 9.99 7.14 -7.02
C GLU A 66 11.46 6.69 -6.88
N GLU A 67 11.89 6.32 -5.68
CA GLU A 67 13.28 5.92 -5.39
C GLU A 67 13.41 4.39 -5.19
N ASN A 68 12.34 3.63 -5.44
CA ASN A 68 12.24 2.19 -5.15
C ASN A 68 12.66 1.83 -3.71
N TYR A 69 12.42 2.74 -2.76
CA TYR A 69 12.79 2.54 -1.37
C TYR A 69 11.95 1.42 -0.73
N SER A 70 12.59 0.54 0.03
CA SER A 70 11.92 -0.51 0.79
C SER A 70 11.82 -0.09 2.26
N PRO A 71 10.60 0.18 2.77
CA PRO A 71 10.43 0.57 4.16
C PRO A 71 10.91 -0.51 5.12
N GLY A 72 11.52 -0.08 6.22
CA GLY A 72 12.09 -0.99 7.21
C GLY A 72 11.73 -0.60 8.65
N LEU A 73 12.43 -1.24 9.59
CA LEU A 73 12.25 -1.01 11.03
C LEU A 73 12.43 0.46 11.42
N MET A 74 13.30 1.20 10.73
CA MET A 74 13.54 2.62 11.00
C MET A 74 12.32 3.50 10.68
N ASP A 75 11.60 3.21 9.59
CA ASP A 75 10.38 3.95 9.23
C ASP A 75 9.25 3.70 10.23
N ILE A 76 9.21 2.49 10.78
CA ILE A 76 8.27 2.12 11.84
C ILE A 76 8.63 2.84 13.14
N ALA A 77 9.92 2.84 13.52
CA ALA A 77 10.41 3.49 14.72
C ALA A 77 10.20 5.02 14.69
N THR A 78 10.37 5.65 13.53
CA THR A 78 10.11 7.09 13.34
C THR A 78 8.63 7.43 13.21
N GLY A 79 7.76 6.42 13.10
CA GLY A 79 6.32 6.58 12.87
C GLY A 79 5.95 6.99 11.45
N SER A 80 6.92 7.06 10.54
CA SER A 80 6.70 7.34 9.11
C SER A 80 5.89 6.25 8.41
N LEU A 81 5.91 5.03 8.95
CA LEU A 81 5.10 3.89 8.56
C LEU A 81 4.49 3.23 9.81
N LYS A 82 3.20 2.93 9.80
CA LYS A 82 2.55 2.08 10.79
C LYS A 82 1.66 1.08 10.08
N THR A 83 1.72 -0.17 10.50
CA THR A 83 0.83 -1.22 10.01
C THR A 83 0.46 -2.20 11.11
N ASN A 84 -0.74 -2.76 11.03
CA ASN A 84 -1.18 -3.86 11.88
C ASN A 84 -0.80 -5.24 11.32
N ASN A 85 -0.34 -5.31 10.06
CA ASN A 85 0.00 -6.57 9.40
C ASN A 85 1.21 -6.41 8.46
N PRO A 86 2.45 -6.47 9.02
CA PRO A 86 3.68 -6.33 8.25
C PRO A 86 3.84 -7.37 7.14
N ASP A 87 3.37 -8.60 7.37
CA ASP A 87 3.45 -9.68 6.40
C ASP A 87 2.59 -9.40 5.15
N LEU A 88 1.34 -8.97 5.34
CA LEU A 88 0.48 -8.55 4.22
C LEU A 88 1.03 -7.32 3.49
N LEU A 89 1.59 -6.35 4.23
CA LEU A 89 2.23 -5.19 3.62
C LEU A 89 3.41 -5.60 2.73
N GLY A 90 4.26 -6.51 3.22
CA GLY A 90 5.39 -7.04 2.46
C GLY A 90 4.96 -7.81 1.22
N LYS A 91 3.91 -8.62 1.32
CA LYS A 91 3.31 -9.32 0.17
C LYS A 91 2.77 -8.34 -0.87
N LEU A 92 2.04 -7.31 -0.44
CA LEU A 92 1.55 -6.26 -1.34
C LEU A 92 2.70 -5.59 -2.08
N PHE A 93 3.74 -5.13 -1.36
CA PHE A 93 4.88 -4.46 -1.99
C PHE A 93 5.65 -5.35 -2.98
N LYS A 94 5.84 -6.63 -2.68
CA LYS A 94 6.46 -7.59 -3.62
C LYS A 94 5.60 -7.84 -4.86
N SER A 95 4.29 -7.72 -4.73
CA SER A 95 3.31 -7.96 -5.81
C SER A 95 3.12 -6.74 -6.72
N LEU A 96 3.65 -5.58 -6.32
CA LEU A 96 3.69 -4.39 -7.14
C LEU A 96 5.04 -4.42 -7.85
N ASN A 97 5.06 -4.76 -9.14
CA ASN A 97 6.30 -4.72 -9.91
C ASN A 97 6.75 -3.24 -10.03
N ARG A 98 7.71 -2.83 -9.20
CA ARG A 98 8.25 -1.46 -9.12
C ARG A 98 9.34 -1.19 -10.16
N GLY A 99 9.21 -1.82 -11.33
CA GLY A 99 10.11 -1.66 -12.47
C GLY A 99 10.16 -0.23 -12.99
#